data_AF-A0A836ALL1-F1
#
_entry.id   AF-A0A836ALL1-F1
#
_cell.length_a   1.000
_cell.length_b   1.000
_cell.length_c   1.000
_cell.angle_alpha   90.00
_cell.angle_beta   90.00
_cell.angle_gamma   90.00
#
_symmetry.space_group_name_H-M   'P 1'
#
loop_
_entity.id
_entity.type
_entity.pdbx_description
1 polymer ?
#
loop_
_entity_poly.entity_id
_entity_poly.type
_entity_poly.pdbx_seq_one_letter_code
_entity_poly.pdbx_strand_id
1 'polypeptide(L)'
;MGQKPSQQLAPKDKEVLSVCEVVSGAIIHAAQKLKAYLGFEDTLSNLCPDPNTLNEIFLIHFVTFCQEKGADKWLTTTKMTKHQAFLFGADWVWTFWGSDKQIQLQLAVQTLQMASLPPVESDPSNPDSKAEKPSSKKSRFDKLEEFCNMIGEDCLGLCIIFGVPGNPKDIRGVVLDSVKRERMKGHLPGGTAVARFILETEDCISIRELLGNCLSKKDRLREALPPRTEKMSVDQDWPSVYPVAAPFKPSAVPLPVRMGYPVKMGVPMAKEGNLELLKIPNFLHLTPVAIKKHCEALKEFCTEWPAVLDSDEKCEKHFPIEIDTADYVSSGPSVRNPKARVVTLRVKLSSLNLDDHAKKKLIKLVGDRYCKSTDVLTIKTDRCPLKRQNYDYAMYLLTVLYHESWKTEEWEKKKTEADMEEYVWKDSSSEKNILETLFQIKAAEKNPELSKEELLSTKEVEDYKNSVVSLKNEGDNEHTLSQYKESVKRLLHLT
;
A
#
# COMPACT_ATOMS: atom_id res chain seq x y z
N MET A 1 17.62 52.71 61.41
CA MET A 1 16.50 52.52 60.47
C MET A 1 17.05 52.60 59.06
N GLY A 2 17.29 51.46 58.42
CA GLY A 2 17.82 51.40 57.06
C GLY A 2 17.44 50.07 56.43
N GLN A 3 16.25 50.01 55.83
CA GLN A 3 15.80 48.89 55.03
C GLN A 3 16.70 48.77 53.80
N LYS A 4 17.28 47.58 53.58
CA LYS A 4 17.94 47.23 52.32
C LYS A 4 16.86 47.06 51.25
N PRO A 5 17.01 47.68 50.05
CA PRO A 5 16.06 47.51 48.97
C PRO A 5 16.16 46.11 48.37
N SER A 6 14.99 45.53 48.09
CA SER A 6 14.78 44.27 47.37
C SER A 6 15.50 44.31 46.01
N GLN A 7 16.38 43.32 45.76
CA GLN A 7 17.00 43.11 44.45
C GLN A 7 15.91 42.75 43.43
N GLN A 8 15.73 43.57 42.40
CA GLN A 8 14.89 43.25 41.24
C GLN A 8 15.61 42.23 40.33
N LEU A 9 14.92 41.14 39.97
CA LEU A 9 15.39 40.13 38.99
C LEU A 9 15.68 40.74 37.61
N ALA A 10 16.67 40.18 36.90
CA ALA A 10 17.07 40.57 35.55
C ALA A 10 15.92 40.38 34.52
N PRO A 11 15.88 41.18 33.43
CA PRO A 11 14.77 41.17 32.45
C PRO A 11 14.55 39.82 31.76
N LYS A 12 15.61 39.08 31.42
CA LYS A 12 15.54 37.76 30.77
C LYS A 12 14.98 36.67 31.69
N ASP A 13 15.31 36.72 32.97
CA ASP A 13 14.79 35.75 33.95
C ASP A 13 13.29 35.94 34.19
N LYS A 14 12.80 37.19 34.10
CA LYS A 14 11.36 37.49 34.16
C LYS A 14 10.58 36.94 32.97
N GLU A 15 11.16 36.99 31.76
CA GLU A 15 10.55 36.47 30.54
C GLU A 15 10.46 34.93 30.56
N VAL A 16 11.55 34.26 30.97
CA VAL A 16 11.58 32.81 31.17
C VAL A 16 10.58 32.36 32.24
N LEU A 17 10.50 33.06 33.38
CA LEU A 17 9.52 32.78 34.42
C LEU A 17 8.08 32.94 33.94
N SER A 18 7.80 33.96 33.12
CA SER A 18 6.48 34.19 32.52
C SER A 18 6.08 33.07 31.55
N VAL A 19 6.99 32.60 30.70
CA VAL A 19 6.77 31.46 29.79
C VAL A 19 6.46 30.19 30.58
N CYS A 20 7.26 29.90 31.62
CA CYS A 20 7.07 28.73 32.48
C CYS A 20 5.71 28.77 33.20
N GLU A 21 5.26 29.94 33.65
CA GLU A 21 3.98 30.10 34.35
C GLU A 21 2.78 29.90 33.42
N VAL A 22 2.82 30.45 32.20
CA VAL A 22 1.74 30.28 31.22
C VAL A 22 1.60 28.82 30.80
N VAL A 23 2.71 28.14 30.49
CA VAL A 23 2.67 26.72 30.08
C VAL A 23 2.26 25.80 31.23
N SER A 24 2.76 26.05 32.44
CA SER A 24 2.34 25.27 33.61
C SER A 24 0.85 25.45 33.89
N GLY A 25 0.35 26.69 33.80
CA GLY A 25 -1.07 27.00 33.94
C GLY A 25 -1.93 26.32 32.87
N ALA A 26 -1.47 26.30 31.62
CA ALA A 26 -2.18 25.64 30.51
C ALA A 26 -2.28 24.13 30.71
N ILE A 27 -1.21 23.48 31.18
CA ILE A 27 -1.21 22.03 31.43
C ILE A 27 -2.11 21.68 32.61
N ILE A 28 -2.07 22.47 33.69
CA ILE A 28 -2.98 22.29 34.83
C ILE A 28 -4.43 22.46 34.39
N HIS A 29 -4.72 23.48 33.59
CA HIS A 29 -6.06 23.73 33.07
C HIS A 29 -6.55 22.56 32.17
N ALA A 30 -5.72 22.12 31.23
CA ALA A 30 -6.03 21.00 30.35
C ALA A 30 -6.22 19.70 31.13
N ALA A 31 -5.37 19.44 32.12
CA ALA A 31 -5.47 18.29 33.00
C ALA A 31 -6.78 18.32 33.80
N GLN A 32 -7.16 19.46 34.39
CA GLN A 32 -8.41 19.62 35.13
C GLN A 32 -9.64 19.37 34.26
N LYS A 33 -9.63 19.82 33.00
CA LYS A 33 -10.73 19.54 32.05
C LYS A 33 -10.77 18.07 31.65
N LEU A 34 -9.61 17.42 31.52
CA LEU A 34 -9.53 16.01 31.19
C LEU A 34 -9.96 15.08 32.34
N LYS A 35 -9.85 15.51 33.61
CA LYS A 35 -10.27 14.75 34.80
C LYS A 35 -11.72 14.24 34.74
N ALA A 36 -12.63 15.02 34.16
CA ALA A 36 -14.03 14.63 34.02
C ALA A 36 -14.23 13.42 33.09
N TYR A 37 -13.35 13.27 32.10
CA TYR A 37 -13.38 12.17 31.13
C TYR A 37 -12.64 10.93 31.63
N LEU A 38 -11.56 11.10 32.41
CA LEU A 38 -10.83 10.00 33.02
C LEU A 38 -11.59 9.33 34.17
N GLY A 39 -12.50 10.07 34.82
CA GLY A 39 -13.35 9.57 35.89
C GLY A 39 -14.72 9.08 35.45
N PHE A 40 -14.96 8.95 34.14
CA PHE A 40 -16.21 8.42 33.61
C PHE A 40 -16.22 6.90 33.75
N GLU A 41 -17.10 6.37 34.59
CA GLU A 41 -17.32 4.93 34.76
C GLU A 41 -18.65 4.55 34.09
N ASP A 42 -18.56 3.68 33.08
CA ASP A 42 -19.72 3.02 32.49
C ASP A 42 -20.17 1.90 33.44
N THR A 43 -21.44 1.91 33.83
CA THR A 43 -22.03 0.90 34.74
C THR A 43 -21.97 -0.51 34.17
N LEU A 44 -21.74 -0.66 32.86
CA LEU A 44 -21.56 -1.92 32.15
C LEU A 44 -20.10 -2.15 31.67
N SER A 45 -19.15 -1.25 31.97
CA SER A 45 -17.73 -1.33 31.59
C SER A 45 -17.46 -1.51 30.09
N ASN A 46 -18.39 -1.10 29.21
CA ASN A 46 -18.29 -1.29 27.76
C ASN A 46 -17.72 -0.05 27.03
N LEU A 47 -17.67 1.10 27.70
CA LEU A 47 -17.23 2.37 27.10
C LEU A 47 -15.99 2.94 27.79
N CYS A 48 -14.85 2.89 27.09
CA CYS A 48 -13.61 3.56 27.48
C CYS A 48 -13.25 4.63 26.42
N PRO A 49 -12.88 5.86 26.81
CA PRO A 49 -12.41 6.88 25.87
C PRO A 49 -11.17 6.40 25.10
N ASP A 50 -11.17 6.53 23.77
CA ASP A 50 -9.98 6.24 22.95
C ASP A 50 -8.81 7.17 23.35
N PRO A 51 -7.57 6.65 23.49
CA PRO A 51 -6.42 7.45 23.85
C PRO A 51 -6.17 8.67 22.94
N ASN A 52 -6.47 8.58 21.64
CA ASN A 52 -6.32 9.73 20.74
C ASN A 52 -7.37 10.81 21.01
N THR A 53 -8.59 10.43 21.43
CA THR A 53 -9.62 11.37 21.83
C THR A 53 -9.21 12.13 23.09
N LEU A 54 -8.59 11.45 24.06
CA LEU A 54 -8.04 12.10 25.26
C LEU A 54 -6.90 13.07 24.90
N ASN A 55 -6.04 12.72 23.94
CA ASN A 55 -5.00 13.61 23.41
C ASN A 55 -5.59 14.88 22.79
N GLU A 56 -6.66 14.73 22.00
CA GLU A 56 -7.33 15.84 21.35
C GLU A 56 -7.97 16.79 22.36
N ILE A 57 -8.70 16.25 23.34
CA ILE A 57 -9.31 17.05 24.40
C ILE A 57 -8.24 17.81 25.19
N PHE A 58 -7.14 17.14 25.56
CA PHE A 58 -6.03 17.78 26.25
C PHE A 58 -5.42 18.93 25.43
N LEU A 59 -5.12 18.68 24.15
CA LEU A 59 -4.50 19.67 23.27
C LEU A 59 -5.42 20.86 22.98
N ILE A 60 -6.72 20.65 22.81
CA ILE A 60 -7.70 21.73 22.60
C ILE A 60 -7.69 22.66 23.81
N HIS A 61 -7.82 22.12 25.02
CA HIS A 61 -7.82 22.95 26.22
C HIS A 61 -6.48 23.63 26.48
N PHE A 62 -5.36 22.96 26.20
CA PHE A 62 -4.02 23.53 26.31
C PHE A 62 -3.83 24.70 25.33
N VAL A 63 -4.14 24.51 24.05
CA VAL A 63 -3.95 25.52 23.01
C VAL A 63 -4.86 26.72 23.23
N THR A 64 -6.13 26.50 23.59
CA THR A 64 -7.08 27.59 23.89
C THR A 64 -6.57 28.46 25.05
N PHE A 65 -6.13 27.83 26.16
CA PHE A 65 -5.58 28.59 27.29
C PHE A 65 -4.32 29.39 26.90
N CYS A 66 -3.43 28.78 26.13
CA CYS A 66 -2.22 29.46 25.64
C CYS A 66 -2.56 30.65 24.73
N GLN A 67 -3.58 30.54 23.88
CA GLN A 67 -4.04 31.64 23.02
C GLN A 67 -4.64 32.79 23.84
N GLU A 68 -5.46 32.49 24.84
CA GLU A 68 -6.03 33.50 25.76
C GLU A 68 -4.94 34.26 26.54
N LYS A 69 -3.79 33.64 26.77
CA LYS A 69 -2.61 34.24 27.42
C LYS A 69 -1.59 34.86 26.46
N GLY A 70 -1.87 34.89 25.15
CA GLY A 70 -1.00 35.51 24.15
C GLY A 70 0.32 34.76 23.91
N ALA A 71 0.32 33.43 24.08
CA ALA A 71 1.51 32.58 23.88
C ALA A 71 1.78 32.21 22.41
N ASP A 72 0.90 32.58 21.48
CA ASP A 72 0.99 32.31 20.04
C ASP A 72 2.28 32.85 19.39
N LYS A 73 2.86 33.89 19.99
CA LYS A 73 4.11 34.51 19.52
C LYS A 73 5.37 33.68 19.81
N TRP A 74 5.33 32.82 20.82
CA TRP A 74 6.52 32.11 21.31
C TRP A 74 6.30 30.61 21.54
N LEU A 75 5.09 30.08 21.33
CA LEU A 75 4.78 28.65 21.45
C LEU A 75 4.00 28.15 20.23
N THR A 76 4.50 27.09 19.60
CA THR A 76 3.79 26.39 18.51
C THR A 76 3.54 24.93 18.89
N THR A 77 2.29 24.49 18.70
CA THR A 77 1.88 23.09 18.90
C THR A 77 1.72 22.40 17.55
N THR A 78 2.48 21.33 17.32
CA THR A 78 2.39 20.53 16.10
C THR A 78 1.95 19.11 16.43
N LYS A 79 0.68 18.79 16.14
CA LYS A 79 0.12 17.45 16.33
C LYS A 79 0.64 16.51 15.24
N MET A 80 1.06 15.31 15.62
CA MET A 80 1.52 14.28 14.69
C MET A 80 0.32 13.53 14.08
N THR A 81 0.45 13.08 12.84
CA THR A 81 -0.51 12.13 12.27
C THR A 81 -0.36 10.76 12.94
N LYS A 82 -1.37 9.88 12.83
CA LYS A 82 -1.31 8.52 13.40
C LYS A 82 -0.06 7.76 12.93
N HIS A 83 0.34 7.93 11.67
CA HIS A 83 1.55 7.30 11.13
C HIS A 83 2.83 7.89 11.72
N GLN A 84 2.89 9.22 11.86
CA GLN A 84 4.05 9.90 12.48
C GLN A 84 4.21 9.55 13.96
N ALA A 85 3.10 9.50 14.72
CA ALA A 85 3.13 9.10 16.11
C ALA A 85 3.60 7.66 16.28
N PHE A 86 3.23 6.77 15.35
CA PHE A 86 3.74 5.40 15.32
C PHE A 86 5.24 5.32 14.97
N LEU A 87 5.70 6.17 14.03
CA LEU A 87 7.09 6.18 13.55
C LEU A 87 8.05 6.78 14.58
N PHE A 88 7.70 7.93 15.15
CA PHE A 88 8.56 8.73 16.01
C PHE A 88 8.27 8.56 17.50
N GLY A 89 7.18 7.90 17.87
CA GLY A 89 6.80 7.72 19.28
C GLY A 89 6.20 8.96 19.96
N ALA A 90 6.19 10.12 19.30
CA ALA A 90 5.60 11.39 19.79
C ALA A 90 4.18 11.62 19.23
N ASP A 91 3.22 12.01 20.07
CA ASP A 91 1.87 12.41 19.66
C ASP A 91 1.82 13.86 19.18
N TRP A 92 2.64 14.73 19.77
CA TRP A 92 2.81 16.11 19.32
C TRP A 92 4.16 16.67 19.75
N VAL A 93 4.53 17.83 19.20
CA VAL A 93 5.71 18.58 19.60
C VAL A 93 5.30 20.00 19.96
N TRP A 94 5.77 20.48 21.11
CA TRP A 94 5.74 21.90 21.46
C TRP A 94 7.07 22.54 21.13
N THR A 95 7.05 23.59 20.31
CA THR A 95 8.24 24.36 19.94
C THR A 95 8.17 25.73 20.59
N PHE A 96 9.18 26.04 21.39
CA PHE A 96 9.37 27.32 22.07
C PHE A 96 10.31 28.19 21.25
N TRP A 97 9.86 29.39 20.90
CA TRP A 97 10.60 30.33 20.07
C TRP A 97 11.19 31.46 20.89
N GLY A 98 12.44 31.82 20.59
CA GLY A 98 13.06 33.03 21.10
C GLY A 98 12.55 34.28 20.39
N SER A 99 12.84 35.44 20.99
CA SER A 99 12.54 36.76 20.41
C SER A 99 13.27 37.00 19.08
N ASP A 100 14.34 36.26 18.81
CA ASP A 100 15.12 36.20 17.57
C ASP A 100 14.59 35.19 16.54
N LYS A 101 13.45 34.54 16.82
CA LYS A 101 12.86 33.45 16.02
C LYS A 101 13.75 32.19 15.90
N GLN A 102 14.73 32.04 16.79
CA GLN A 102 15.44 30.77 16.95
C GLN A 102 14.64 29.82 17.85
N ILE A 103 14.78 28.52 17.62
CA ILE A 103 14.21 27.51 18.50
C ILE A 103 14.99 27.56 19.82
N GLN A 104 14.30 27.79 20.93
CA GLN A 104 14.89 27.77 22.27
C GLN A 104 14.79 26.39 22.93
N LEU A 105 13.69 25.69 22.67
CA LEU A 105 13.42 24.36 23.22
C LEU A 105 12.30 23.69 22.40
N GLN A 106 12.39 22.39 22.23
CA GLN A 106 11.32 21.55 21.72
C GLN A 106 11.00 20.46 22.74
N LEU A 107 9.72 20.26 23.02
CA LEU A 107 9.24 19.14 23.81
C LEU A 107 8.48 18.17 22.90
N ALA A 108 9.08 17.01 22.63
CA ALA A 108 8.41 15.92 21.97
C ALA A 108 7.57 15.17 23.00
N VAL A 109 6.25 15.24 22.86
CA VAL A 109 5.32 14.73 23.86
C VAL A 109 4.74 13.40 23.40
N GLN A 110 4.82 12.40 24.29
CA GLN A 110 4.15 11.11 24.16
C GLN A 110 3.12 10.99 25.26
N THR A 111 1.88 10.63 24.94
CA THR A 111 0.85 10.32 25.91
C THR A 111 0.69 8.82 26.10
N LEU A 112 0.33 8.44 27.32
CA LEU A 112 0.18 7.06 27.74
C LEU A 112 -1.03 6.95 28.67
N GLN A 113 -1.78 5.87 28.55
CA GLN A 113 -2.74 5.48 29.57
C GLN A 113 -2.09 4.39 30.42
N MET A 114 -2.12 4.49 31.76
CA MET A 114 -1.32 3.56 32.56
C MET A 114 -1.77 2.09 32.45
N ALA A 115 -3.06 1.85 32.14
CA ALA A 115 -3.59 0.52 31.80
C ALA A 115 -2.94 -0.11 30.54
N SER A 116 -2.23 0.68 29.72
CA SER A 116 -1.51 0.20 28.53
C SER A 116 -0.03 -0.14 28.80
N LEU A 117 0.46 0.05 30.04
CA LEU A 117 1.82 -0.34 30.44
C LEU A 117 1.84 -1.79 30.96
N PRO A 118 2.92 -2.56 30.71
CA PRO A 118 3.06 -3.92 31.22
C PRO A 118 3.09 -3.94 32.76
N PRO A 119 2.53 -4.97 33.42
CA PRO A 119 2.56 -5.10 34.87
C PRO A 119 3.99 -5.12 35.39
N VAL A 120 4.26 -4.43 36.50
CA VAL A 120 5.53 -4.58 37.23
C VAL A 120 5.39 -5.82 38.10
N GLU A 121 5.90 -6.97 37.64
CA GLU A 121 5.99 -8.16 38.48
C GLU A 121 6.94 -7.89 39.66
N SER A 122 6.40 -8.02 40.87
CA SER A 122 7.14 -8.02 42.12
C SER A 122 7.28 -9.46 42.59
N ASP A 123 8.30 -10.19 42.12
CA ASP A 123 9.04 -11.19 42.91
C ASP A 123 10.15 -11.90 42.09
N PRO A 124 11.41 -11.96 42.57
CA PRO A 124 12.51 -12.62 41.86
C PRO A 124 12.64 -14.11 42.26
N SER A 125 11.56 -14.87 42.16
CA SER A 125 11.61 -16.30 42.46
C SER A 125 10.57 -17.12 41.71
N ASN A 126 10.76 -17.29 40.40
CA ASN A 126 10.38 -18.54 39.71
C ASN A 126 11.03 -18.60 38.31
N PRO A 127 11.83 -19.64 37.98
CA PRO A 127 12.50 -19.74 36.69
C PRO A 127 11.73 -20.68 35.76
N ASP A 128 10.49 -20.35 35.37
CA ASP A 128 9.80 -21.13 34.33
C ASP A 128 8.80 -20.28 33.55
N SER A 129 9.31 -19.50 32.61
CA SER A 129 8.58 -19.21 31.38
C SER A 129 9.58 -19.01 30.23
N LYS A 130 9.67 -20.04 29.37
CA LYS A 130 10.34 -19.93 28.07
C LYS A 130 9.49 -19.01 27.19
N ALA A 131 9.85 -17.73 27.15
CA ALA A 131 9.36 -16.78 26.16
C ALA A 131 10.41 -16.57 25.07
N GLU A 132 9.93 -16.62 23.84
CA GLU A 132 10.64 -16.49 22.58
C GLU A 132 11.55 -15.25 22.54
N LYS A 133 12.73 -15.40 21.92
CA LYS A 133 13.65 -14.30 21.63
C LYS A 133 12.92 -13.15 20.92
N PRO A 134 12.87 -11.93 21.48
CA PRO A 134 12.28 -10.80 20.77
C PRO A 134 13.28 -10.33 19.71
N SER A 135 12.93 -10.57 18.45
CA SER A 135 13.46 -9.77 17.35
C SER A 135 13.18 -8.29 17.64
N SER A 136 14.20 -7.46 17.48
CA SER A 136 14.24 -6.03 17.83
C SER A 136 13.05 -5.22 17.29
N LYS A 137 11.96 -5.14 18.05
CA LYS A 137 10.93 -4.11 17.89
C LYS A 137 11.22 -3.02 18.91
N LYS A 138 11.79 -1.90 18.45
CA LYS A 138 12.00 -0.70 19.27
C LYS A 138 10.69 -0.27 19.93
N SER A 139 10.71 -0.02 21.23
CA SER A 139 9.52 0.44 21.95
C SER A 139 9.15 1.86 21.52
N ARG A 140 7.92 2.28 21.82
CA ARG A 140 7.47 3.65 21.52
C ARG A 140 8.32 4.71 22.23
N PHE A 141 8.87 4.38 23.40
CA PHE A 141 9.82 5.21 24.15
C PHE A 141 11.18 5.30 23.47
N ASP A 142 11.71 4.18 22.98
CA ASP A 142 13.00 4.19 22.26
C ASP A 142 12.88 5.01 20.96
N LYS A 143 11.71 4.97 20.30
CA LYS A 143 11.42 5.82 19.13
C LYS A 143 11.36 7.30 19.49
N LEU A 144 10.73 7.66 20.62
CA LEU A 144 10.69 9.04 21.10
C LEU A 144 12.10 9.56 21.43
N GLU A 145 12.93 8.73 22.05
CA GLU A 145 14.32 9.06 22.35
C GLU A 145 15.13 9.32 21.07
N GLU A 146 15.04 8.41 20.10
CA GLU A 146 15.68 8.56 18.79
C GLU A 146 15.21 9.80 18.05
N PHE A 147 13.91 10.11 18.13
CA PHE A 147 13.34 11.30 17.52
C PHE A 147 13.90 12.59 18.15
N CYS A 148 13.99 12.67 19.49
CA CYS A 148 14.61 13.81 20.16
C CYS A 148 16.08 13.97 19.75
N ASN A 149 16.83 12.86 19.71
CA ASN A 149 18.23 12.86 19.28
C ASN A 149 18.42 13.25 17.81
N MET A 150 17.44 12.95 16.94
CA MET A 150 17.45 13.36 15.53
C MET A 150 17.24 14.87 15.35
N ILE A 151 16.45 15.49 16.21
CA ILE A 151 16.21 16.94 16.20
C ILE A 151 17.45 17.68 16.70
N GLY A 152 18.02 17.23 17.83
CA GLY A 152 19.23 17.81 18.42
C GLY A 152 19.09 18.04 19.92
N GLU A 153 20.09 18.72 20.50
CA GLU A 153 20.18 18.96 21.95
C GLU A 153 19.06 19.86 22.48
N ASP A 154 18.42 20.65 21.61
CA ASP A 154 17.30 21.51 21.94
C ASP A 154 15.95 20.76 22.03
N CYS A 155 15.93 19.43 21.91
CA CYS A 155 14.71 18.62 21.99
C CYS A 155 14.71 17.63 23.16
N LEU A 156 13.70 17.72 24.02
CA LEU A 156 13.49 16.82 25.15
C LEU A 156 12.21 15.98 24.96
N GLY A 157 12.28 14.72 25.37
CA GLY A 157 11.12 13.84 25.43
C GLY A 157 10.31 14.05 26.71
N LEU A 158 9.00 14.24 26.59
CA LEU A 158 8.05 14.35 27.70
C LEU A 158 6.97 13.26 27.57
N CYS A 159 6.77 12.46 28.61
CA CYS A 159 5.68 11.51 28.70
C CYS A 159 4.56 12.08 29.58
N ILE A 160 3.34 12.17 29.08
CA ILE A 160 2.15 12.54 29.86
C ILE A 160 1.30 11.28 30.07
N ILE A 161 1.03 10.94 31.32
CA ILE A 161 0.31 9.73 31.71
C ILE A 161 -1.08 10.13 32.18
N PHE A 162 -2.09 9.53 31.55
CA PHE A 162 -3.50 9.69 31.86
C PHE A 162 -3.98 8.51 32.73
N GLY A 163 -4.39 8.83 33.96
CA GLY A 163 -4.85 7.87 34.96
C GLY A 163 -3.72 7.04 35.56
N VAL A 164 -3.65 6.97 36.89
CA VAL A 164 -2.62 6.22 37.64
C VAL A 164 -3.31 5.13 38.48
N PRO A 165 -2.72 3.94 38.69
CA PRO A 165 -3.30 2.91 39.56
C PRO A 165 -3.61 3.47 40.95
N GLY A 166 -4.83 3.25 41.44
CA GLY A 166 -5.33 3.82 42.70
C GLY A 166 -5.99 5.20 42.56
N ASN A 167 -5.52 6.04 41.62
CA ASN A 167 -6.07 7.37 41.34
C ASN A 167 -6.32 7.56 39.82
N PRO A 168 -7.43 7.03 39.27
CA PRO A 168 -7.68 7.03 37.83
C PRO A 168 -7.89 8.42 37.22
N LYS A 169 -8.15 9.44 38.06
CA LYS A 169 -8.29 10.85 37.65
C LYS A 169 -6.95 11.60 37.61
N ASP A 170 -5.86 11.00 38.07
CA ASP A 170 -4.56 11.68 38.12
C ASP A 170 -3.88 11.71 36.75
N ILE A 171 -3.22 12.83 36.46
CA ILE A 171 -2.42 13.02 35.25
C ILE A 171 -1.01 13.37 35.70
N ARG A 172 -0.01 12.62 35.21
CA ARG A 172 1.40 12.81 35.59
C ARG A 172 2.25 13.12 34.36
N GLY A 173 3.29 13.92 34.54
CA GLY A 173 4.28 14.24 33.50
C GLY A 173 5.65 13.73 33.90
N VAL A 174 6.34 13.03 32.98
CA VAL A 174 7.67 12.46 33.21
C VAL A 174 8.58 12.85 32.05
N VAL A 175 9.69 13.51 32.33
CA VAL A 175 10.69 13.79 31.29
C VAL A 175 11.61 12.61 31.10
N LEU A 176 11.82 12.24 29.84
CA LEU A 176 12.52 11.03 29.43
C LEU A 176 13.96 10.98 29.99
N ASP A 177 14.61 12.13 30.09
CA ASP A 177 15.96 12.26 30.65
C ASP A 177 16.03 11.92 32.15
N SER A 178 14.95 12.16 32.91
CA SER A 178 14.85 11.74 34.32
C SER A 178 14.77 10.22 34.48
N VAL A 179 14.17 9.53 33.50
CA VAL A 179 14.02 8.06 33.48
C VAL A 179 15.33 7.36 33.09
N LYS A 180 16.24 8.05 32.38
CA LYS A 180 17.56 7.50 32.02
C LYS A 180 18.41 7.12 33.25
N ARG A 181 18.31 7.89 34.33
CA ARG A 181 19.03 7.60 35.59
C ARG A 181 18.56 6.30 36.25
N GLU A 182 17.29 5.95 36.10
CA GLU A 182 16.70 4.69 36.61
C GLU A 182 17.06 3.50 35.71
N ARG A 183 17.07 3.72 34.38
CA ARG A 183 17.46 2.69 33.39
C ARG A 183 18.91 2.22 33.59
N MET A 184 19.81 3.13 34.00
CA MET A 184 21.21 2.82 34.32
C MET A 184 21.38 2.02 35.63
N LYS A 185 20.40 2.01 36.53
CA LYS A 185 20.45 1.25 37.79
C LYS A 185 19.88 -0.17 37.69
N GLY A 186 19.00 -0.46 36.74
CA GLY A 186 18.18 -1.69 36.77
C GLY A 186 18.06 -2.51 35.48
N HIS A 187 18.69 -2.14 34.36
CA HIS A 187 18.61 -2.89 33.08
C HIS A 187 17.17 -3.18 32.58
N LEU A 188 16.20 -2.32 32.90
CA LEU A 188 14.78 -2.51 32.53
C LEU A 188 14.44 -1.99 31.11
N PRO A 189 13.50 -2.64 30.39
CA PRO A 189 12.89 -2.10 29.17
C PRO A 189 12.22 -0.73 29.42
N GLY A 190 12.20 0.14 28.39
CA GLY A 190 11.79 1.55 28.53
C GLY A 190 10.41 1.75 29.17
N GLY A 191 9.40 0.96 28.78
CA GLY A 191 8.06 1.03 29.35
C GLY A 191 7.98 0.62 30.83
N THR A 192 8.74 -0.39 31.23
CA THR A 192 8.77 -0.89 32.62
C THR A 192 9.51 0.08 33.54
N ALA A 193 10.58 0.72 33.05
CA ALA A 193 11.30 1.76 33.80
C ALA A 193 10.43 2.99 34.06
N VAL A 194 9.63 3.42 33.06
CA VAL A 194 8.68 4.53 33.22
C VAL A 194 7.56 4.15 34.21
N ALA A 195 6.99 2.95 34.11
CA ALA A 195 5.95 2.48 35.03
C ALA A 195 6.44 2.44 36.49
N ARG A 196 7.64 1.91 36.74
CA ARG A 196 8.26 1.85 38.06
C ARG A 196 8.55 3.25 38.61
N PHE A 197 9.16 4.13 37.81
CA PHE A 197 9.45 5.52 38.21
C PHE A 197 8.18 6.28 38.64
N ILE A 198 7.06 6.05 37.94
CA ILE A 198 5.78 6.69 38.26
C ILE A 198 5.19 6.18 39.58
N LEU A 199 5.32 4.88 39.86
CA LEU A 199 4.78 4.25 41.07
C LEU A 199 5.62 4.55 42.33
N GLU A 200 6.94 4.72 42.17
CA GLU A 200 7.88 4.95 43.29
C GLU A 200 8.04 6.43 43.67
N THR A 201 7.61 7.36 42.83
CA THR A 201 7.76 8.81 43.09
C THR A 201 6.42 9.42 43.52
N GLU A 202 6.30 9.81 44.80
CA GLU A 202 5.09 10.48 45.32
C GLU A 202 4.95 11.92 44.81
N ASP A 203 6.06 12.65 44.60
CA ASP A 203 6.08 14.04 44.16
C ASP A 203 6.55 14.21 42.69
N CYS A 204 5.68 14.73 41.83
CA CYS A 204 6.05 15.13 40.47
C CYS A 204 6.83 16.47 40.51
N ILE A 205 7.98 16.54 39.83
CA ILE A 205 8.65 17.82 39.55
C ILE A 205 7.67 18.72 38.79
N SER A 206 7.46 19.95 39.26
CA SER A 206 6.55 20.86 38.57
C SER A 206 7.12 21.21 37.18
N ILE A 207 6.26 21.32 36.17
CA ILE A 207 6.69 21.72 34.81
C ILE A 207 7.37 23.10 34.83
N ARG A 208 7.03 23.94 35.81
CA ARG A 208 7.70 25.20 36.12
C ARG A 208 9.16 25.01 36.49
N GLU A 209 9.48 24.07 37.37
CA GLU A 209 10.86 23.74 37.73
C GLU A 209 11.60 23.05 36.59
N LEU A 210 10.91 22.22 35.80
CA LEU A 210 11.51 21.57 34.65
C LEU A 210 11.91 22.58 33.55
N LEU A 211 10.95 23.39 33.11
CA LEU A 211 11.18 24.45 32.13
C LEU A 211 12.15 25.50 32.68
N GLY A 212 12.02 25.86 33.96
CA GLY A 212 12.93 26.77 34.65
C GLY A 212 14.37 26.25 34.66
N ASN A 213 14.60 24.98 34.97
CA ASN A 213 15.93 24.36 34.95
C ASN A 213 16.51 24.23 33.53
N CYS A 214 15.68 23.98 32.52
CA CYS A 214 16.12 23.86 31.13
C CYS A 214 16.45 25.22 30.51
N LEU A 215 15.64 26.25 30.81
CA LEU A 215 15.80 27.60 30.26
C LEU A 215 16.86 28.43 31.01
N SER A 216 17.15 28.12 32.29
CA SER A 216 18.17 28.82 33.10
C SER A 216 19.59 28.24 32.99
N LYS A 217 19.75 26.95 32.68
CA LYS A 217 21.08 26.31 32.53
C LYS A 217 21.72 26.64 31.16
N LYS A 218 22.05 27.90 30.91
CA LYS A 218 22.81 28.29 29.70
C LYS A 218 24.31 28.04 29.78
N ASP A 219 24.90 27.79 30.95
CA ASP A 219 26.36 27.65 31.08
C ASP A 219 26.93 26.23 30.81
N ARG A 220 26.09 25.25 30.38
CA ARG A 220 26.55 23.89 30.03
C ARG A 220 25.85 23.27 28.83
N LEU A 221 25.13 24.03 28.02
CA LEU A 221 24.60 23.53 26.75
C LEU A 221 25.79 23.45 25.77
N ARG A 222 25.97 22.29 25.14
CA ARG A 222 27.05 22.06 24.18
C ARG A 222 26.76 22.95 22.97
N GLU A 223 27.72 23.75 22.53
CA GLU A 223 27.55 24.53 21.30
C GLU A 223 27.45 23.59 20.11
N ALA A 224 26.36 23.71 19.35
CA ALA A 224 26.17 22.97 18.11
C ALA A 224 27.23 23.40 17.10
N LEU A 225 27.93 22.43 16.51
CA LEU A 225 28.90 22.69 15.45
C LEU A 225 28.19 23.25 14.20
N PRO A 226 28.88 24.10 13.41
CA PRO A 226 28.32 24.62 12.17
C PRO A 226 27.93 23.49 11.21
N PRO A 227 26.88 23.69 10.39
CA PRO A 227 26.42 22.67 9.45
C PRO A 227 27.51 22.36 8.42
N ARG A 228 27.67 21.08 8.09
CA ARG A 228 28.71 20.64 7.15
C ARG A 228 28.55 21.22 5.74
N THR A 229 27.41 21.83 5.41
CA THR A 229 27.18 22.57 4.15
C THR A 229 28.18 23.69 3.93
N GLU A 230 28.71 24.30 5.00
CA GLU A 230 29.74 25.36 4.89
C GLU A 230 31.09 24.83 4.39
N LYS A 231 31.33 23.53 4.53
CA LYS A 231 32.57 22.86 4.12
C LYS A 231 32.47 22.18 2.75
N MET A 232 31.30 22.22 2.11
CA MET A 232 31.05 21.56 0.84
C MET A 232 31.59 22.38 -0.33
N SER A 233 32.29 21.74 -1.26
CA SER A 233 32.64 22.37 -2.54
C SER A 233 31.46 22.32 -3.51
N VAL A 234 31.43 23.26 -4.47
CA VAL A 234 30.34 23.36 -5.46
C VAL A 234 30.38 22.21 -6.47
N ASP A 235 31.57 21.68 -6.73
CA ASP A 235 31.90 20.62 -7.69
C ASP A 235 32.00 19.21 -7.07
N GLN A 236 31.61 19.04 -5.81
CA GLN A 236 31.68 17.75 -5.13
C GLN A 236 30.72 16.70 -5.72
N ASP A 237 31.04 15.43 -5.48
CA ASP A 237 30.20 14.28 -5.86
C ASP A 237 28.98 14.15 -4.94
N TRP A 238 27.83 14.66 -5.38
CA TRP A 238 26.56 14.58 -4.64
C TRP A 238 26.12 13.14 -4.27
N PRO A 239 26.23 12.11 -5.15
CA PRO A 239 25.96 10.72 -4.79
C PRO A 239 26.69 10.24 -3.54
N SER A 240 27.93 10.68 -3.29
CA SER A 240 28.67 10.36 -2.06
C SER A 240 28.09 11.04 -0.82
N VAL A 241 27.48 12.21 -0.97
CA VAL A 241 26.83 12.98 0.10
C VAL A 241 25.49 12.35 0.52
N TYR A 242 24.77 11.75 -0.42
CA TYR A 242 23.42 11.20 -0.23
C TYR A 242 23.25 9.85 -0.98
N PRO A 243 23.90 8.77 -0.53
CA PRO A 243 24.01 7.53 -1.31
C PRO A 243 22.73 6.68 -1.34
N VAL A 244 21.88 6.77 -0.30
CA VAL A 244 20.69 5.94 -0.12
C VAL A 244 19.49 6.77 0.31
N ALA A 245 18.29 6.18 0.27
CA ALA A 245 17.09 6.80 0.80
C ALA A 245 17.28 7.16 2.28
N ALA A 246 17.09 8.45 2.59
CA ALA A 246 17.25 8.99 3.93
C ALA A 246 16.27 10.15 4.16
N PRO A 247 15.98 10.51 5.43
CA PRO A 247 15.20 11.71 5.74
C PRO A 247 15.96 12.97 5.34
N PHE A 248 15.20 14.04 5.04
CA PHE A 248 15.79 15.33 4.72
C PHE A 248 16.61 15.85 5.91
N LYS A 249 17.91 16.08 5.68
CA LYS A 249 18.87 16.56 6.69
C LYS A 249 19.30 17.99 6.33
N PRO A 250 18.75 19.04 6.97
CA PRO A 250 19.03 20.43 6.58
C PRO A 250 20.52 20.80 6.68
N SER A 251 21.23 20.22 7.65
CA SER A 251 22.68 20.39 7.85
C SER A 251 23.57 19.74 6.80
N ALA A 252 22.99 18.89 5.93
CA ALA A 252 23.68 18.13 4.89
C ALA A 252 23.33 18.59 3.47
N VAL A 253 22.20 19.28 3.29
CA VAL A 253 21.71 19.69 1.97
C VAL A 253 22.12 21.15 1.73
N PRO A 254 23.04 21.45 0.80
CA PRO A 254 23.59 22.78 0.56
C PRO A 254 22.66 23.66 -0.30
N LEU A 255 21.35 23.46 -0.22
CA LEU A 255 20.35 24.22 -0.93
C LEU A 255 19.54 25.06 0.06
N PRO A 256 19.26 26.35 -0.24
CA PRO A 256 18.44 27.22 0.61
C PRO A 256 16.94 27.00 0.32
N VAL A 257 16.48 25.75 0.44
CA VAL A 257 15.08 25.39 0.20
C VAL A 257 14.18 25.92 1.32
N ARG A 258 12.97 26.39 0.95
CA ARG A 258 11.94 26.87 1.89
C ARG A 258 10.61 26.18 1.58
N MET A 259 9.82 25.91 2.60
CA MET A 259 8.52 25.24 2.44
C MET A 259 7.56 25.62 3.57
N GLY A 260 6.27 25.70 3.26
CA GLY A 260 5.21 26.06 4.20
C GLY A 260 4.43 27.30 3.74
N TYR A 261 3.17 27.39 4.13
CA TYR A 261 2.32 28.53 3.76
C TYR A 261 2.84 29.82 4.43
N PRO A 262 3.11 30.89 3.66
CA PRO A 262 3.61 32.13 4.24
C PRO A 262 2.53 32.84 5.04
N VAL A 263 2.91 33.48 6.15
CA VAL A 263 2.05 34.45 6.82
C VAL A 263 1.83 35.68 5.93
N LYS A 264 0.78 36.48 6.18
CA LYS A 264 0.55 37.73 5.44
C LYS A 264 1.82 38.60 5.48
N MET A 265 2.30 39.03 4.31
CA MET A 265 3.56 39.79 4.15
C MET A 265 4.82 39.03 4.62
N GLY A 266 4.79 37.70 4.70
CA GLY A 266 5.91 36.85 5.12
C GLY A 266 6.48 35.98 4.00
N VAL A 267 7.56 35.27 4.33
CA VAL A 267 8.20 34.26 3.47
C VAL A 267 7.94 32.85 4.01
N PRO A 268 7.96 31.81 3.16
CA PRO A 268 7.92 30.42 3.61
C PRO A 268 9.05 30.10 4.60
N MET A 269 8.77 29.18 5.53
CA MET A 269 9.74 28.76 6.55
C MET A 269 11.01 28.20 5.92
N ALA A 270 12.16 28.44 6.57
CA ALA A 270 13.46 27.94 6.15
C ALA A 270 13.55 26.40 6.28
N LYS A 271 14.69 25.80 5.98
CA LYS A 271 14.84 24.34 6.00
C LYS A 271 15.14 23.80 7.40
N GLU A 272 15.71 24.63 8.26
CA GLU A 272 16.06 24.32 9.65
C GLU A 272 14.78 24.13 10.46
N GLY A 273 14.63 22.97 11.11
CA GLY A 273 13.44 22.63 11.91
C GLY A 273 12.14 22.43 11.11
N ASN A 274 12.18 22.41 9.78
CA ASN A 274 10.98 22.36 8.95
C ASN A 274 10.43 20.93 8.79
N LEU A 275 9.36 20.64 9.53
CA LEU A 275 8.71 19.33 9.51
C LEU A 275 8.04 19.00 8.16
N GLU A 276 7.63 19.99 7.36
CA GLU A 276 7.05 19.73 6.04
C GLU A 276 8.06 19.13 5.07
N LEU A 277 9.32 19.58 5.14
CA LEU A 277 10.42 19.02 4.34
C LEU A 277 10.79 17.59 4.78
N LEU A 278 10.56 17.23 6.05
CA LEU A 278 10.81 15.88 6.56
C LEU A 278 9.76 14.87 6.09
N LYS A 279 8.52 15.33 5.83
CA LYS A 279 7.41 14.49 5.35
C LYS A 279 7.58 14.08 3.88
N ILE A 280 8.32 14.84 3.08
CA ILE A 280 8.48 14.57 1.66
C ILE A 280 9.40 13.34 1.47
N PRO A 281 8.97 12.31 0.72
CA PRO A 281 9.88 11.27 0.24
C PRO A 281 10.80 11.88 -0.82
N ASN A 282 11.97 12.35 -0.38
CA ASN A 282 12.91 13.05 -1.26
C ASN A 282 13.64 12.07 -2.21
N PHE A 283 14.04 12.59 -3.37
CA PHE A 283 14.76 11.84 -4.41
C PHE A 283 16.24 12.25 -4.50
N LEU A 284 16.81 12.76 -3.40
CA LEU A 284 18.18 13.29 -3.38
C LEU A 284 19.25 12.22 -3.65
N HIS A 285 18.94 10.94 -3.39
CA HIS A 285 19.80 9.80 -3.70
C HIS A 285 19.62 9.27 -5.14
N LEU A 286 18.57 9.69 -5.85
CA LEU A 286 18.23 9.25 -7.21
C LEU A 286 18.40 10.41 -8.22
N THR A 287 19.49 11.15 -8.08
CA THR A 287 19.84 12.19 -9.07
C THR A 287 20.25 11.55 -10.41
N PRO A 288 20.13 12.26 -11.54
CA PRO A 288 20.52 11.72 -12.84
C PRO A 288 21.98 11.22 -12.90
N VAL A 289 22.89 11.88 -12.19
CA VAL A 289 24.30 11.47 -12.08
C VAL A 289 24.42 10.12 -11.36
N ALA A 290 23.70 9.94 -10.24
CA ALA A 290 23.64 8.68 -9.50
C ALA A 290 23.06 7.57 -10.38
N ILE A 291 21.93 7.82 -11.05
CA ILE A 291 21.26 6.82 -11.91
C ILE A 291 22.19 6.35 -13.03
N LYS A 292 22.87 7.26 -13.73
CA LYS A 292 23.84 6.88 -14.78
C LYS A 292 24.95 5.98 -14.22
N LYS A 293 25.53 6.35 -13.08
CA LYS A 293 26.59 5.56 -12.43
C LYS A 293 26.09 4.20 -11.94
N HIS A 294 24.89 4.14 -11.36
CA HIS A 294 24.27 2.90 -10.91
C HIS A 294 23.94 1.98 -12.10
N CYS A 295 23.30 2.49 -13.14
CA CYS A 295 22.95 1.72 -14.33
C CYS A 295 24.19 1.19 -15.05
N GLU A 296 25.28 1.97 -15.13
CA GLU A 296 26.54 1.50 -15.73
C GLU A 296 27.09 0.27 -14.99
N ALA A 297 27.12 0.30 -13.66
CA ALA A 297 27.54 -0.85 -12.86
C ALA A 297 26.57 -2.03 -12.93
N LEU A 298 25.28 -1.77 -13.20
CA LEU A 298 24.26 -2.83 -13.30
C LEU A 298 24.22 -3.50 -14.67
N LYS A 299 24.83 -2.92 -15.71
CA LYS A 299 24.85 -3.50 -17.08
C LYS A 299 25.45 -4.90 -17.11
N GLU A 300 26.45 -5.18 -16.26
CA GLU A 300 27.11 -6.49 -16.17
C GLU A 300 26.15 -7.62 -15.76
N PHE A 301 25.03 -7.30 -15.10
CA PHE A 301 24.01 -8.27 -14.68
C PHE A 301 22.89 -8.45 -15.72
N CYS A 302 22.85 -7.62 -16.76
CA CYS A 302 21.86 -7.71 -17.82
C CYS A 302 22.31 -8.72 -18.89
N THR A 303 21.34 -9.31 -19.59
CA THR A 303 21.59 -10.15 -20.77
C THR A 303 20.95 -9.51 -21.98
N GLU A 304 21.59 -9.64 -23.14
CA GLU A 304 21.04 -9.10 -24.39
C GLU A 304 19.76 -9.83 -24.77
N TRP A 305 18.78 -9.07 -25.26
CA TRP A 305 17.56 -9.65 -25.81
C TRP A 305 17.86 -10.34 -27.16
N PRO A 306 17.32 -11.54 -27.45
CA PRO A 306 17.56 -12.23 -28.71
C PRO A 306 17.10 -11.43 -29.93
N ALA A 307 18.04 -11.01 -30.79
CA ALA A 307 17.77 -10.18 -31.97
C ALA A 307 16.83 -10.83 -33.01
N VAL A 308 16.66 -12.16 -32.97
CA VAL A 308 15.73 -12.91 -33.85
C VAL A 308 14.26 -12.61 -33.48
N LEU A 309 14.00 -12.24 -32.23
CA LEU A 309 12.67 -11.96 -31.68
C LEU A 309 12.41 -10.45 -31.68
N ASP A 310 12.42 -9.85 -32.87
CA ASP A 310 12.19 -8.41 -33.10
C ASP A 310 10.69 -8.03 -33.21
N SER A 311 9.81 -9.00 -33.49
CA SER A 311 8.37 -8.80 -33.59
C SER A 311 7.57 -9.85 -32.82
N ASP A 312 6.39 -9.44 -32.35
CA ASP A 312 5.48 -10.32 -31.59
C ASP A 312 5.03 -11.54 -32.41
N GLU A 313 4.90 -11.42 -33.73
CA GLU A 313 4.57 -12.55 -34.61
C GLU A 313 5.63 -13.65 -34.58
N LYS A 314 6.92 -13.27 -34.54
CA LYS A 314 8.02 -14.24 -34.42
C LYS A 314 8.06 -14.84 -33.02
N CYS A 315 7.77 -14.05 -31.99
CA CYS A 315 7.62 -14.54 -30.62
C CYS A 315 6.52 -15.61 -30.53
N GLU A 316 5.32 -15.33 -31.04
CA GLU A 316 4.20 -16.28 -31.03
C GLU A 316 4.52 -17.57 -31.82
N LYS A 317 5.26 -17.46 -32.92
CA LYS A 317 5.66 -18.63 -33.72
C LYS A 317 6.60 -19.57 -32.97
N HIS A 318 7.57 -19.02 -32.23
CA HIS A 318 8.56 -19.81 -31.50
C HIS A 318 8.12 -20.18 -30.08
N PHE A 319 7.31 -19.32 -29.45
CA PHE A 319 6.84 -19.42 -28.07
C PHE A 319 5.32 -19.17 -28.03
N PRO A 320 4.49 -20.16 -28.45
CA PRO A 320 3.04 -19.98 -28.57
C PRO A 320 2.28 -19.96 -27.24
N ILE A 321 2.95 -20.24 -26.13
CA ILE A 321 2.37 -20.29 -24.79
C ILE A 321 2.84 -19.07 -23.99
N GLU A 322 1.87 -18.28 -23.52
CA GLU A 322 2.12 -17.16 -22.61
C GLU A 322 1.72 -17.54 -21.19
N ILE A 323 2.55 -17.16 -20.22
CA ILE A 323 2.33 -17.43 -18.80
C ILE A 323 2.34 -16.11 -18.04
N ASP A 324 1.17 -15.72 -17.54
CA ASP A 324 1.04 -14.54 -16.70
C ASP A 324 1.17 -14.90 -15.23
N THR A 325 2.04 -14.16 -14.54
CA THR A 325 2.13 -14.18 -13.09
C THR A 325 2.21 -12.76 -12.55
N ALA A 326 1.69 -12.54 -11.34
CA ALA A 326 1.67 -11.21 -10.72
C ALA A 326 2.44 -11.22 -9.39
N ASP A 327 3.31 -10.24 -9.20
CA ASP A 327 4.03 -9.99 -7.95
C ASP A 327 3.67 -8.62 -7.38
N TYR A 328 3.56 -8.55 -6.05
CA TYR A 328 3.03 -7.38 -5.35
C TYR A 328 4.03 -6.94 -4.28
N VAL A 329 4.36 -5.65 -4.29
CA VAL A 329 5.26 -5.03 -3.31
C VAL A 329 4.47 -4.02 -2.48
N SER A 330 4.41 -4.25 -1.16
CA SER A 330 3.69 -3.41 -0.20
C SER A 330 4.60 -3.05 0.98
N SER A 331 4.38 -1.89 1.60
CA SER A 331 5.05 -1.53 2.85
C SER A 331 4.47 -2.34 4.01
N GLY A 332 5.31 -3.08 4.72
CA GLY A 332 4.90 -3.83 5.92
C GLY A 332 5.89 -4.93 6.28
N PRO A 333 5.70 -5.58 7.45
CA PRO A 333 6.59 -6.67 7.88
C PRO A 333 6.33 -7.98 7.13
N SER A 334 5.13 -8.17 6.58
CA SER A 334 4.77 -9.36 5.81
C SER A 334 4.85 -9.09 4.32
N VAL A 335 5.62 -9.94 3.62
CA VAL A 335 5.72 -9.94 2.15
C VAL A 335 4.67 -10.85 1.49
N ARG A 336 3.84 -11.54 2.28
CA ARG A 336 2.90 -12.54 1.76
C ARG A 336 1.69 -11.83 1.11
N ASN A 337 1.39 -12.21 -0.13
CA ASN A 337 0.18 -11.78 -0.82
C ASN A 337 -0.53 -13.00 -1.45
N PRO A 338 -1.78 -13.32 -1.06
CA PRO A 338 -2.50 -14.48 -1.58
C PRO A 338 -2.79 -14.39 -3.08
N LYS A 339 -2.80 -13.20 -3.68
CA LYS A 339 -3.04 -13.01 -5.12
C LYS A 339 -1.84 -13.43 -5.98
N ALA A 340 -0.63 -13.51 -5.41
CA ALA A 340 0.58 -13.87 -6.14
C ALA A 340 0.64 -15.35 -6.56
N ARG A 341 -0.25 -16.20 -6.03
CA ARG A 341 -0.29 -17.63 -6.39
C ARG A 341 -0.95 -17.90 -7.74
N VAL A 342 -1.75 -16.96 -8.25
CA VAL A 342 -2.55 -17.14 -9.45
C VAL A 342 -1.64 -17.19 -10.67
N VAL A 343 -1.86 -18.19 -11.53
CA VAL A 343 -1.18 -18.34 -12.82
C VAL A 343 -2.24 -18.39 -13.91
N THR A 344 -2.00 -17.69 -15.01
CA THR A 344 -2.85 -17.75 -16.21
C THR A 344 -2.00 -18.19 -17.39
N LEU A 345 -2.39 -19.28 -18.03
CA LEU A 345 -1.80 -19.77 -19.27
C LEU A 345 -2.69 -19.35 -20.44
N ARG A 346 -2.09 -18.79 -21.50
CA ARG A 346 -2.76 -18.53 -22.78
C ARG A 346 -2.05 -19.25 -23.91
N VAL A 347 -2.82 -19.81 -24.83
CA VAL A 347 -2.30 -20.45 -26.04
C VAL A 347 -3.32 -20.35 -27.17
N LYS A 348 -2.86 -20.07 -28.40
CA LYS A 348 -3.71 -20.10 -29.59
C LYS A 348 -3.92 -21.55 -30.05
N LEU A 349 -5.15 -21.96 -30.34
CA LEU A 349 -5.42 -23.33 -30.78
C LEU A 349 -4.78 -23.65 -32.13
N SER A 350 -4.65 -22.66 -33.01
CA SER A 350 -3.92 -22.74 -34.28
C SER A 350 -2.44 -23.11 -34.15
N SER A 351 -1.82 -22.89 -32.99
CA SER A 351 -0.43 -23.28 -32.73
C SER A 351 -0.28 -24.74 -32.28
N LEU A 352 -1.37 -25.38 -31.88
CA LEU A 352 -1.39 -26.77 -31.43
C LEU A 352 -1.63 -27.70 -32.62
N ASN A 353 -1.00 -28.87 -32.60
CA ASN A 353 -1.23 -29.90 -33.60
C ASN A 353 -2.56 -30.62 -33.33
N LEU A 354 -3.67 -30.05 -33.80
CA LEU A 354 -5.02 -30.58 -33.64
C LEU A 354 -5.66 -30.78 -35.01
N ASP A 355 -6.36 -31.91 -35.18
CA ASP A 355 -7.24 -32.11 -36.33
C ASP A 355 -8.64 -31.48 -36.08
N ASP A 356 -9.55 -31.60 -37.06
CA ASP A 356 -10.89 -31.02 -36.95
C ASP A 356 -11.69 -31.63 -35.77
N HIS A 357 -11.55 -32.94 -35.56
CA HIS A 357 -12.20 -33.66 -34.46
C HIS A 357 -11.69 -33.17 -33.10
N ALA A 358 -10.37 -33.19 -32.91
CA ALA A 358 -9.73 -32.81 -31.66
C ALA A 358 -9.95 -31.32 -31.35
N LYS A 359 -9.88 -30.43 -32.36
CA LYS A 359 -10.17 -29.01 -32.16
C LYS A 359 -11.60 -28.77 -31.68
N LYS A 360 -12.60 -29.35 -32.35
CA LYS A 360 -14.03 -29.22 -31.97
C LYS A 360 -14.29 -29.84 -30.59
N LYS A 361 -13.76 -31.03 -30.33
CA LYS A 361 -13.87 -31.69 -29.02
C LYS A 361 -13.23 -30.86 -27.91
N LEU A 362 -12.03 -30.32 -28.13
CA LEU A 362 -11.33 -29.47 -27.18
C LEU A 362 -12.13 -28.21 -26.84
N ILE A 363 -12.70 -27.53 -27.84
CA ILE A 363 -13.52 -26.33 -27.64
C ILE A 363 -14.73 -26.66 -26.74
N LYS A 364 -15.40 -27.80 -26.94
CA LYS A 364 -16.50 -28.24 -26.06
C LYS A 364 -16.03 -28.57 -24.64
N LEU A 365 -14.87 -29.17 -24.48
CA LEU A 365 -14.33 -29.54 -23.16
C LEU A 365 -13.97 -28.32 -22.31
N VAL A 366 -13.41 -27.28 -22.93
CA VAL A 366 -12.92 -26.09 -22.22
C VAL A 366 -14.01 -25.03 -22.00
N GLY A 367 -15.07 -25.03 -22.82
CA GLY A 367 -16.20 -24.11 -22.70
C GLY A 367 -15.79 -22.65 -22.75
N ASP A 368 -16.23 -21.86 -21.76
CA ASP A 368 -16.04 -20.41 -21.66
C ASP A 368 -14.56 -19.96 -21.57
N ARG A 369 -13.62 -20.91 -21.43
CA ARG A 369 -12.18 -20.62 -21.39
C ARG A 369 -11.60 -20.34 -22.77
N TYR A 370 -12.31 -20.68 -23.84
CA TYR A 370 -11.88 -20.44 -25.22
C TYR A 370 -12.62 -19.26 -25.84
N CYS A 371 -11.88 -18.37 -26.50
CA CYS A 371 -12.44 -17.22 -27.18
C CYS A 371 -12.40 -17.43 -28.71
N LYS A 372 -13.58 -17.62 -29.35
CA LYS A 372 -13.68 -17.89 -30.79
C LYS A 372 -13.17 -16.75 -31.67
N SER A 373 -13.25 -15.49 -31.23
CA SER A 373 -12.80 -14.33 -32.02
C SER A 373 -11.28 -14.17 -32.06
N THR A 374 -10.57 -14.64 -31.02
CA THR A 374 -9.10 -14.50 -30.92
C THR A 374 -8.36 -15.84 -31.08
N ASP A 375 -9.09 -16.96 -31.14
CA ASP A 375 -8.55 -18.33 -31.17
C ASP A 375 -7.70 -18.68 -29.91
N VAL A 376 -7.89 -17.96 -28.80
CA VAL A 376 -7.11 -18.12 -27.55
C VAL A 376 -7.84 -18.96 -26.52
N LEU A 377 -7.17 -20.01 -26.03
CA LEU A 377 -7.54 -20.77 -24.83
C LEU A 377 -6.86 -20.15 -23.60
N THR A 378 -7.65 -19.82 -22.57
CA THR A 378 -7.15 -19.25 -21.30
C THR A 378 -7.39 -20.20 -20.12
N ILE A 379 -6.33 -20.72 -19.53
CA ILE A 379 -6.37 -21.57 -18.33
C ILE A 379 -5.88 -20.78 -17.13
N LYS A 380 -6.82 -20.40 -16.25
CA LYS A 380 -6.51 -19.76 -14.96
C LYS A 380 -6.50 -20.79 -13.83
N THR A 381 -5.43 -20.79 -13.03
CA THR A 381 -5.22 -21.71 -11.90
C THR A 381 -4.83 -20.96 -10.63
N ASP A 382 -5.53 -21.25 -9.53
CA ASP A 382 -5.35 -20.61 -8.23
C ASP A 382 -5.59 -21.55 -7.03
N ARG A 383 -5.68 -22.87 -7.31
CA ARG A 383 -6.01 -23.92 -6.34
C ARG A 383 -4.89 -24.18 -5.35
N CYS A 384 -3.64 -24.15 -5.81
CA CYS A 384 -2.49 -24.49 -4.99
C CYS A 384 -1.93 -23.25 -4.26
N PRO A 385 -1.32 -23.41 -3.07
CA PRO A 385 -0.71 -22.28 -2.35
C PRO A 385 0.46 -21.63 -3.09
N LEU A 386 1.29 -22.44 -3.79
CA LEU A 386 2.49 -21.94 -4.46
C LEU A 386 2.25 -21.68 -5.95
N LYS A 387 2.82 -20.58 -6.45
CA LYS A 387 2.80 -20.19 -7.87
C LYS A 387 3.32 -21.32 -8.78
N ARG A 388 4.44 -21.96 -8.40
CA ARG A 388 5.02 -23.10 -9.13
C ARG A 388 4.03 -24.26 -9.30
N GLN A 389 3.28 -24.60 -8.25
CA GLN A 389 2.30 -25.68 -8.31
C GLN A 389 1.14 -25.35 -9.25
N ASN A 390 0.66 -24.10 -9.22
CA ASN A 390 -0.39 -23.66 -10.16
C ASN A 390 0.12 -23.64 -11.61
N TYR A 391 1.38 -23.25 -11.85
CA TYR A 391 2.00 -23.36 -13.16
C TYR A 391 2.07 -24.82 -13.66
N ASP A 392 2.61 -25.73 -12.83
CA ASP A 392 2.69 -27.15 -13.16
C ASP A 392 1.29 -27.74 -13.43
N TYR A 393 0.29 -27.32 -12.64
CA TYR A 393 -1.10 -27.73 -12.82
C TYR A 393 -1.73 -27.17 -14.09
N ALA A 394 -1.46 -25.92 -14.47
CA ALA A 394 -1.94 -25.34 -15.73
C ALA A 394 -1.37 -26.10 -16.95
N MET A 395 -0.08 -26.43 -16.91
CA MET A 395 0.58 -27.25 -17.94
C MET A 395 0.02 -28.68 -17.98
N TYR A 396 -0.24 -29.28 -16.83
CA TYR A 396 -0.91 -30.58 -16.73
C TYR A 396 -2.30 -30.55 -17.37
N LEU A 397 -3.12 -29.54 -17.05
CA LEU A 397 -4.45 -29.40 -17.64
C LEU A 397 -4.39 -29.25 -19.16
N LEU A 398 -3.48 -28.43 -19.69
CA LEU A 398 -3.28 -28.29 -21.13
C LEU A 398 -2.92 -29.64 -21.77
N THR A 399 -2.02 -30.39 -21.15
CA THR A 399 -1.56 -31.71 -21.65
C THR A 399 -2.70 -32.74 -21.66
N VAL A 400 -3.48 -32.82 -20.59
CA VAL A 400 -4.62 -33.74 -20.50
C VAL A 400 -5.70 -33.36 -21.50
N LEU A 401 -6.04 -32.08 -21.60
CA LEU A 401 -7.02 -31.59 -22.57
C LEU A 401 -6.61 -31.93 -24.01
N TYR A 402 -5.32 -31.74 -24.34
CA TYR A 402 -4.78 -32.13 -25.63
C TYR A 402 -4.93 -33.64 -25.87
N HIS A 403 -4.45 -34.50 -24.98
CA HIS A 403 -4.55 -35.95 -25.19
C HIS A 403 -5.99 -36.49 -25.20
N GLU A 404 -6.88 -35.97 -24.35
CA GLU A 404 -8.30 -36.37 -24.33
C GLU A 404 -9.05 -35.89 -25.57
N SER A 405 -8.63 -34.79 -26.18
CA SER A 405 -9.22 -34.30 -27.43
C SER A 405 -8.96 -35.24 -28.62
N TRP A 406 -7.82 -35.94 -28.63
CA TRP A 406 -7.47 -36.91 -29.68
C TRP A 406 -8.16 -38.27 -29.55
N LYS A 407 -8.66 -38.62 -28.37
CA LYS A 407 -9.38 -39.88 -28.17
C LYS A 407 -10.78 -39.78 -28.76
N THR A 408 -11.24 -40.81 -29.46
CA THR A 408 -12.63 -40.91 -29.92
C THR A 408 -13.35 -41.99 -29.13
N GLU A 409 -14.32 -41.60 -28.33
CA GLU A 409 -15.10 -42.52 -27.51
C GLU A 409 -16.38 -42.99 -28.23
N GLU A 410 -16.94 -44.13 -27.81
CA GLU A 410 -18.13 -44.70 -28.48
C GLU A 410 -19.36 -43.80 -28.43
N TRP A 411 -19.50 -43.01 -27.37
CA TRP A 411 -20.61 -42.08 -27.19
C TRP A 411 -20.55 -40.90 -28.17
N GLU A 412 -19.38 -40.58 -28.73
CA GLU A 412 -19.25 -39.50 -29.71
C GLU A 412 -19.96 -39.82 -31.03
N LYS A 413 -20.19 -41.11 -31.32
CA LYS A 413 -21.00 -41.56 -32.46
C LYS A 413 -22.50 -41.23 -32.28
N LYS A 414 -22.93 -40.94 -31.05
CA LYS A 414 -24.31 -40.57 -30.72
C LYS A 414 -24.55 -39.05 -30.79
N LYS A 415 -23.61 -38.28 -31.36
CA LYS A 415 -23.71 -36.84 -31.53
C LYS A 415 -24.94 -36.47 -32.36
N THR A 416 -25.79 -35.60 -31.83
CA THR A 416 -27.00 -35.14 -32.52
C THR A 416 -26.71 -33.91 -33.37
N GLU A 417 -27.63 -33.56 -34.29
CA GLU A 417 -27.53 -32.34 -35.10
C GLU A 417 -27.47 -31.06 -34.22
N ALA A 418 -28.14 -31.06 -33.07
CA ALA A 418 -28.13 -29.93 -32.13
C ALA A 418 -26.75 -29.71 -31.46
N ASP A 419 -25.91 -30.75 -31.41
CA ASP A 419 -24.57 -30.68 -30.83
C ASP A 419 -23.51 -30.20 -31.83
N MET A 420 -23.87 -30.09 -33.11
CA MET A 420 -22.98 -29.63 -34.17
C MET A 420 -22.77 -28.11 -34.05
N GLU A 421 -21.50 -27.69 -34.05
CA GLU A 421 -21.12 -26.27 -34.01
C GLU A 421 -21.20 -25.60 -35.38
N GLU A 422 -21.19 -26.42 -36.42
CA GLU A 422 -21.27 -26.02 -37.82
C GLU A 422 -22.41 -26.81 -38.46
N TYR A 423 -23.19 -26.11 -39.25
CA TYR A 423 -24.22 -26.72 -40.07
C TYR A 423 -23.58 -27.55 -41.17
N VAL A 424 -23.92 -28.84 -41.20
CA VAL A 424 -23.52 -29.79 -42.24
C VAL A 424 -24.71 -30.06 -43.14
N TRP A 425 -24.53 -29.85 -44.45
CA TRP A 425 -25.59 -30.04 -45.45
C TRP A 425 -26.04 -31.50 -45.59
N LYS A 426 -25.09 -32.44 -45.53
CA LYS A 426 -25.34 -33.87 -45.73
C LYS A 426 -26.27 -34.42 -44.64
N ASP A 427 -27.27 -35.20 -45.06
CA ASP A 427 -28.34 -35.79 -44.25
C ASP A 427 -29.25 -34.78 -43.52
N SER A 428 -29.14 -33.50 -43.87
CA SER A 428 -29.90 -32.41 -43.22
C SER A 428 -31.37 -32.36 -43.65
N SER A 429 -32.18 -31.61 -42.90
CA SER A 429 -33.56 -31.30 -43.28
C SER A 429 -33.66 -30.52 -44.61
N SER A 430 -32.70 -29.63 -44.89
CA SER A 430 -32.71 -28.84 -46.13
C SER A 430 -32.40 -29.69 -47.36
N GLU A 431 -31.51 -30.68 -47.22
CA GLU A 431 -31.25 -31.66 -48.28
C GLU A 431 -32.47 -32.55 -48.54
N LYS A 432 -33.13 -33.03 -47.49
CA LYS A 432 -34.34 -33.87 -47.63
C LYS A 432 -35.48 -33.10 -48.32
N ASN A 433 -35.72 -31.86 -47.89
CA ASN A 433 -36.77 -31.02 -48.44
C ASN A 433 -36.52 -30.66 -49.91
N ILE A 434 -35.27 -30.33 -50.28
CA ILE A 434 -34.96 -29.96 -51.67
C ILE A 434 -35.05 -31.16 -52.61
N LEU A 435 -34.60 -32.33 -52.17
CA LEU A 435 -34.75 -33.57 -52.94
C LEU A 435 -36.22 -33.89 -53.18
N GLU A 436 -37.05 -33.83 -52.12
CA GLU A 436 -38.49 -34.05 -52.25
C GLU A 436 -39.14 -33.06 -53.22
N THR A 437 -38.79 -31.78 -53.13
CA THR A 437 -39.30 -30.72 -54.02
C THR A 437 -38.91 -30.96 -55.47
N LEU A 438 -37.64 -31.28 -55.73
CA LEU A 438 -37.14 -31.57 -57.08
C LEU A 438 -37.78 -32.81 -57.69
N PHE A 439 -37.99 -33.87 -56.89
CA PHE A 439 -38.72 -35.06 -57.36
C PHE A 439 -40.15 -34.72 -57.78
N GLN A 440 -40.84 -33.84 -57.04
CA GLN A 440 -42.19 -33.40 -57.42
C GLN A 440 -42.20 -32.56 -58.69
N ILE A 441 -41.24 -31.64 -58.85
CA ILE A 441 -41.08 -30.84 -60.08
C ILE A 441 -40.84 -31.76 -61.29
N LYS A 442 -39.96 -32.75 -61.15
CA LYS A 442 -39.66 -33.71 -62.23
C LYS A 442 -40.83 -34.66 -62.55
N ALA A 443 -41.60 -35.04 -61.54
CA ALA A 443 -42.85 -35.78 -61.75
C ALA A 443 -43.87 -34.96 -62.54
N ALA A 444 -44.00 -33.66 -62.23
CA ALA A 444 -44.87 -32.74 -62.97
C ALA A 444 -44.39 -32.48 -64.41
N GLU A 445 -43.07 -32.44 -64.63
CA GLU A 445 -42.44 -32.29 -65.94
C GLU A 445 -42.44 -33.58 -66.80
N LYS A 446 -43.02 -34.69 -66.30
CA LYS A 446 -43.04 -36.02 -66.96
C LYS A 446 -41.66 -36.56 -67.34
N ASN A 447 -40.64 -36.29 -66.53
CA ASN A 447 -39.26 -36.74 -66.78
C ASN A 447 -38.73 -37.52 -65.55
N PRO A 448 -39.09 -38.82 -65.40
CA PRO A 448 -39.02 -39.52 -64.11
C PRO A 448 -37.68 -40.25 -63.83
N GLU A 449 -36.69 -40.17 -64.71
CA GLU A 449 -35.44 -40.96 -64.61
C GLU A 449 -34.25 -40.10 -64.14
N LEU A 450 -34.27 -39.61 -62.90
CA LEU A 450 -33.09 -39.01 -62.28
C LEU A 450 -32.81 -39.63 -60.92
N SER A 451 -31.58 -40.13 -60.77
CA SER A 451 -31.06 -40.64 -59.50
C SER A 451 -30.82 -39.49 -58.51
N LYS A 452 -30.83 -39.79 -57.20
CA LYS A 452 -30.51 -38.80 -56.15
C LYS A 452 -29.14 -38.14 -56.40
N GLU A 453 -28.19 -38.92 -56.91
CA GLU A 453 -26.81 -38.50 -57.16
C GLU A 453 -26.73 -37.48 -58.29
N GLU A 454 -27.51 -37.67 -59.37
CA GLU A 454 -27.57 -36.72 -60.48
C GLU A 454 -28.19 -35.38 -60.04
N LEU A 455 -29.28 -35.41 -59.27
CA LEU A 455 -29.92 -34.19 -58.76
C LEU A 455 -29.00 -33.38 -57.83
N LEU A 456 -28.27 -34.06 -56.94
CA LEU A 456 -27.32 -33.42 -56.02
C LEU A 456 -26.08 -32.85 -56.74
N SER A 457 -25.77 -33.35 -57.95
CA SER A 457 -24.64 -32.89 -58.76
C SER A 457 -24.95 -31.68 -59.64
N THR A 458 -26.20 -31.22 -59.67
CA THR A 458 -26.60 -30.05 -60.45
C THR A 458 -26.04 -28.76 -59.84
N LYS A 459 -25.69 -27.79 -60.70
CA LYS A 459 -25.10 -26.52 -60.27
C LYS A 459 -26.06 -25.72 -59.40
N GLU A 460 -27.35 -25.84 -59.67
CA GLU A 460 -28.42 -25.15 -58.94
C GLU A 460 -28.51 -25.64 -57.49
N VAL A 461 -28.36 -26.95 -57.26
CA VAL A 461 -28.35 -27.53 -55.91
C VAL A 461 -27.03 -27.23 -55.18
N GLU A 462 -25.91 -27.15 -55.90
CA GLU A 462 -24.63 -26.73 -55.33
C GLU A 462 -24.66 -25.25 -54.87
N ASP A 463 -25.21 -24.35 -55.70
CA ASP A 463 -25.42 -22.93 -55.36
C ASP A 463 -26.33 -22.78 -54.12
N TYR A 464 -27.41 -23.57 -54.06
CA TYR A 464 -28.32 -23.58 -52.91
C TYR A 464 -27.65 -24.09 -51.64
N LYS A 465 -26.93 -25.22 -51.73
CA LYS A 465 -26.16 -25.79 -50.62
C LYS A 465 -25.17 -24.77 -50.07
N ASN A 466 -24.37 -24.13 -50.92
CA ASN A 466 -23.38 -23.14 -50.50
C ASN A 466 -24.05 -21.94 -49.81
N SER A 467 -25.19 -21.48 -50.34
CA SER A 467 -25.97 -20.39 -49.76
C SER A 467 -26.53 -20.74 -48.37
N VAL A 468 -27.07 -21.96 -48.19
CA VAL A 468 -27.58 -22.43 -46.90
C VAL A 468 -26.47 -22.59 -45.87
N VAL A 469 -25.33 -23.16 -46.27
CA VAL A 469 -24.17 -23.36 -45.38
C VAL A 469 -23.62 -22.02 -44.90
N SER A 470 -23.43 -21.05 -45.80
CA SER A 470 -22.99 -19.70 -45.45
C SER A 470 -24.02 -19.02 -44.53
N LEU A 471 -25.31 -19.07 -44.86
CA LEU A 471 -26.37 -18.50 -44.03
C LEU A 471 -26.38 -19.08 -42.60
N LYS A 472 -26.21 -20.40 -42.45
CA LYS A 472 -26.24 -21.05 -41.13
C LYS A 472 -24.96 -20.89 -40.32
N ASN A 473 -23.79 -20.80 -40.96
CA ASN A 473 -22.49 -20.75 -40.27
C ASN A 473 -21.96 -19.33 -40.06
N GLU A 474 -22.11 -18.46 -41.06
CA GLU A 474 -21.66 -17.06 -41.02
C GLU A 474 -22.73 -16.13 -40.42
N GLY A 475 -23.99 -16.56 -40.49
CA GLY A 475 -25.14 -15.89 -39.89
C GLY A 475 -25.95 -15.04 -40.88
N ASP A 476 -26.98 -14.39 -40.34
CA ASP A 476 -27.97 -13.65 -41.11
C ASP A 476 -27.43 -12.27 -41.50
N ASN A 477 -27.20 -12.06 -42.79
CA ASN A 477 -26.86 -10.76 -43.36
C ASN A 477 -27.59 -10.55 -44.71
N GLU A 478 -27.67 -9.30 -45.17
CA GLU A 478 -28.41 -8.97 -46.40
C GLU A 478 -27.86 -9.70 -47.63
N HIS A 479 -26.54 -9.92 -47.66
CA HIS A 479 -25.86 -10.61 -48.74
C HIS A 479 -26.17 -12.12 -48.74
N THR A 480 -26.11 -12.80 -47.59
CA THR A 480 -26.40 -14.24 -47.45
C THR A 480 -27.86 -14.53 -47.74
N LEU A 481 -28.78 -13.66 -47.32
CA LEU A 481 -30.20 -13.75 -47.65
C LEU A 481 -30.47 -13.52 -49.14
N SER A 482 -29.77 -12.58 -49.77
CA SER A 482 -29.89 -12.33 -51.21
C SER A 482 -29.36 -13.49 -52.05
N GLN A 483 -28.21 -14.04 -51.69
CA GLN A 483 -27.64 -15.24 -52.33
C GLN A 483 -28.57 -16.44 -52.19
N TYR A 484 -29.08 -16.68 -50.98
CA TYR A 484 -30.08 -17.72 -50.73
C TYR A 484 -31.33 -17.53 -51.60
N LYS A 485 -31.88 -16.32 -51.65
CA LYS A 485 -33.04 -15.99 -52.49
C LYS A 485 -32.78 -16.30 -53.97
N GLU A 486 -31.68 -15.83 -54.53
CA GLU A 486 -31.36 -16.04 -55.94
C GLU A 486 -31.13 -17.52 -56.27
N SER A 487 -30.48 -18.27 -55.37
CA SER A 487 -30.30 -19.72 -55.53
C SER A 487 -31.66 -20.46 -55.56
N VAL A 488 -32.60 -20.11 -54.67
CA VAL A 488 -33.93 -20.72 -54.62
C VAL A 488 -34.78 -20.33 -55.83
N LYS A 489 -34.69 -19.09 -56.32
CA LYS A 489 -35.41 -18.65 -57.54
C LYS A 489 -35.02 -19.49 -58.75
N ARG A 490 -33.72 -19.74 -58.93
CA ARG A 490 -33.21 -20.62 -60.00
C ARG A 490 -33.74 -22.04 -59.86
N LEU A 491 -33.73 -22.57 -58.64
CA LEU A 491 -34.12 -23.95 -58.33
C LEU A 491 -35.61 -24.22 -58.54
N LEU A 492 -36.47 -23.22 -58.30
CA LEU A 492 -37.92 -23.31 -58.48
C LEU A 492 -38.43 -22.76 -59.83
N HIS A 493 -37.52 -22.40 -60.74
CA HIS A 493 -37.84 -21.78 -62.04
C HIS A 493 -38.71 -20.50 -61.94
N LEU A 494 -38.48 -19.68 -60.91
CA LEU A 494 -39.19 -18.41 -60.69
C LEU A 494 -38.35 -17.23 -61.18
N THR A 495 -38.77 -16.58 -62.26
CA THR A 495 -38.13 -15.38 -62.83
C THR A 495 -38.31 -14.14 -61.98
#